data_AF-A0AAT9H6V6-F1
#
_entry.id   AF-A0AAT9H6V6-F1
#
_cell.length_a   1.000
_cell.length_b   1.000
_cell.length_c   1.000
_cell.angle_alpha   90.00
_cell.angle_beta   90.00
_cell.angle_gamma   90.00
#
_symmetry.space_group_name_H-M   'P 1'
#
loop_
_entity.id
_entity.type
_entity.pdbx_description
1 polymer ?
#
loop_
_entity_poly.entity_id
_entity_poly.type
_entity_poly.pdbx_seq_one_letter_code
_entity_poly.pdbx_strand_id
1 'polypeptide(L)'
;MDITNLKEVWKQYDNKLAKSIRLNEIVLRKANLNASKKEMTKPLKYELWSAIFFLSMIFLATYWIMKYKDNLPLLFCSIMLLSALLYNMVLSVKKLRFFYSIDYYNADVISLQTKVLSVKRSILKYRKTELILLPITFITSMVLFTKQLHHIDFWTYKSILVPVMTIGLLISFLGTFLVNRFIYDKKIMKTENLLQELRNYQSEVL
;
A
#
# COMPACT_ATOMS: atom_id res chain seq x y z
N MET A 1 -3.84 -42.39 50.50
CA MET A 1 -4.15 -41.13 49.78
C MET A 1 -5.65 -41.09 49.64
N ASP A 2 -6.31 -40.05 50.14
CA ASP A 2 -7.77 -39.99 50.15
C ASP A 2 -8.33 -39.69 48.75
N ILE A 3 -9.40 -40.35 48.33
CA ILE A 3 -9.96 -40.22 46.97
C ILE A 3 -10.42 -38.78 46.71
N THR A 4 -10.83 -38.08 47.76
CA THR A 4 -11.17 -36.66 47.79
C THR A 4 -9.97 -35.79 47.43
N ASN A 5 -8.81 -36.02 48.05
CA ASN A 5 -7.56 -35.34 47.73
C ASN A 5 -7.15 -35.55 46.26
N LEU A 6 -7.34 -36.76 45.73
CA LEU A 6 -6.98 -37.07 44.34
C LEU A 6 -7.88 -36.32 43.33
N LYS A 7 -9.17 -36.19 43.62
CA LYS A 7 -10.11 -35.37 42.83
C LYS A 7 -9.80 -33.88 42.88
N GLU A 8 -9.44 -33.34 44.05
CA GLU A 8 -9.07 -31.93 44.17
C GLU A 8 -7.78 -31.61 43.41
N VAL A 9 -6.77 -32.46 43.52
CA VAL A 9 -5.53 -32.34 42.76
C VAL A 9 -5.80 -32.38 41.25
N TRP A 10 -6.63 -33.33 40.79
CA TRP A 10 -7.03 -33.40 39.38
C TRP A 10 -7.72 -32.12 38.88
N LYS A 11 -8.67 -31.59 39.66
CA LYS A 11 -9.38 -30.35 39.32
C LYS A 11 -8.43 -29.14 39.28
N GLN A 12 -7.43 -29.10 40.16
CA GLN A 12 -6.40 -28.06 40.11
C GLN A 12 -5.52 -28.16 38.86
N TYR A 13 -5.16 -29.37 38.44
CA TYR A 13 -4.42 -29.57 37.19
C TYR A 13 -5.25 -29.16 35.97
N ASP A 14 -6.52 -29.55 35.90
CA ASP A 14 -7.43 -29.12 34.82
C ASP A 14 -7.57 -27.61 34.74
N ASN A 15 -7.76 -26.95 35.89
CA ASN A 15 -7.84 -25.48 35.93
C ASN A 15 -6.54 -24.80 35.50
N LYS A 16 -5.38 -25.36 35.89
CA LYS A 16 -4.07 -24.86 35.45
C LYS A 16 -3.86 -25.07 33.95
N LEU A 17 -4.29 -26.22 33.41
CA LEU A 17 -4.21 -26.54 32.00
C LEU A 17 -5.13 -25.63 31.17
N ALA A 18 -6.38 -25.46 31.57
CA ALA A 18 -7.31 -24.55 30.90
C ALA A 18 -6.79 -23.10 30.93
N LYS A 19 -6.20 -22.66 32.04
CA LYS A 19 -5.60 -21.33 32.16
C LYS A 19 -4.35 -21.17 31.29
N SER A 20 -3.48 -22.19 31.20
CA SER A 20 -2.29 -22.14 30.36
C SER A 20 -2.65 -22.15 28.87
N ILE A 21 -3.63 -22.95 28.46
CA ILE A 21 -4.17 -22.97 27.10
C ILE A 21 -4.72 -21.58 26.73
N ARG A 22 -5.56 -20.99 27.59
CA ARG A 22 -6.13 -19.66 27.34
C ARG A 22 -5.06 -18.56 27.28
N LEU A 23 -4.04 -18.63 28.13
CA LEU A 23 -2.92 -17.68 28.08
C LEU A 23 -2.13 -17.83 26.77
N ASN A 24 -1.84 -19.06 26.36
CA ASN A 24 -1.14 -19.34 25.11
C ASN A 24 -1.94 -18.84 23.89
N GLU A 25 -3.26 -19.03 23.88
CA GLU A 25 -4.14 -18.49 22.83
C GLU A 25 -4.06 -16.96 22.76
N ILE A 26 -4.16 -16.27 23.90
CA ILE A 26 -4.06 -14.81 23.97
C ILE A 26 -2.69 -14.33 23.46
N VAL A 27 -1.61 -15.01 23.86
CA VAL A 27 -0.25 -14.67 23.45
C VAL A 27 -0.06 -14.90 21.94
N LEU A 28 -0.50 -16.04 21.41
CA LEU A 28 -0.38 -16.39 20.00
C LEU A 28 -1.22 -15.46 19.12
N ARG A 29 -2.45 -15.17 19.54
CA ARG A 29 -3.31 -14.15 18.90
C ARG A 29 -2.64 -12.79 18.88
N LYS A 30 -2.12 -12.32 20.02
CA LYS A 30 -1.43 -11.02 20.10
C LYS A 30 -0.16 -10.98 19.25
N ALA A 31 0.61 -12.06 19.22
CA ALA A 31 1.82 -12.17 18.40
C ALA A 31 1.48 -12.10 16.90
N ASN A 32 0.50 -12.87 16.43
CA ASN A 32 0.09 -12.89 15.02
C ASN A 32 -0.57 -11.59 14.59
N LEU A 33 -1.38 -10.96 15.44
CA LEU A 33 -1.97 -9.65 15.17
C LEU A 33 -0.91 -8.54 15.11
N ASN A 34 0.06 -8.55 16.01
CA ASN A 34 1.18 -7.61 15.98
C ASN A 34 2.06 -7.82 14.74
N ALA A 35 2.31 -9.08 14.34
CA ALA A 35 3.04 -9.41 13.12
C ALA A 35 2.28 -8.93 11.88
N SER A 36 0.96 -9.16 11.82
CA SER A 36 0.07 -8.70 10.76
C SER A 36 0.08 -7.17 10.63
N LYS A 37 -0.07 -6.46 11.75
CA LYS A 37 0.03 -5.00 11.81
C LYS A 37 1.39 -4.52 11.30
N LYS A 38 2.49 -5.15 11.75
CA LYS A 38 3.85 -4.80 11.31
C LYS A 38 4.04 -4.96 9.80
N GLU A 39 3.54 -6.03 9.19
CA GLU A 39 3.64 -6.20 7.74
C GLU A 39 2.79 -5.18 6.97
N MET A 40 1.61 -4.82 7.48
CA MET A 40 0.73 -3.81 6.88
C MET A 40 1.21 -2.36 7.08
N THR A 41 2.06 -2.09 8.08
CA THR A 41 2.67 -0.76 8.25
C THR A 41 3.64 -0.39 7.12
N LYS A 42 4.20 -1.37 6.40
CA LYS A 42 5.14 -1.10 5.29
C LYS A 42 4.43 -0.48 4.08
N PRO A 43 3.35 -1.10 3.54
CA PRO A 43 2.49 -0.45 2.54
C PRO A 43 1.97 0.91 2.99
N LEU A 44 1.56 1.05 4.25
CA LEU A 44 1.09 2.33 4.80
C LEU A 44 2.16 3.43 4.71
N LYS A 45 3.39 3.13 5.15
CA LYS A 45 4.51 4.09 5.07
C LYS A 45 4.84 4.45 3.63
N TYR A 46 4.78 3.48 2.71
CA TYR A 46 4.98 3.76 1.29
C TYR A 46 3.92 4.73 0.76
N GLU A 47 2.63 4.49 1.03
CA GLU A 47 1.56 5.39 0.61
C GLU A 47 1.69 6.79 1.23
N LEU A 48 2.18 6.89 2.47
CA LEU A 48 2.46 8.17 3.11
C LEU A 48 3.56 8.94 2.37
N TRP A 49 4.66 8.27 2.03
CA TRP A 49 5.74 8.86 1.24
C TRP A 49 5.28 9.25 -0.17
N SER A 50 4.47 8.41 -0.82
CA SER A 50 3.86 8.73 -2.12
C SER A 50 2.97 9.95 -2.05
N ALA A 51 2.15 10.10 -1.01
CA ALA A 51 1.29 11.27 -0.83
C ALA A 51 2.10 12.57 -0.65
N ILE A 52 3.18 12.53 0.14
CA ILE A 52 4.10 13.67 0.30
C ILE A 52 4.76 14.03 -1.04
N PHE A 53 5.20 13.02 -1.79
CA PHE A 53 5.78 13.20 -3.11
C PHE A 53 4.79 13.81 -4.12
N PHE A 54 3.53 13.33 -4.15
CA PHE A 54 2.53 13.93 -5.02
C PHE A 54 2.21 15.37 -4.64
N LEU A 55 2.18 15.67 -3.34
CA LEU A 55 1.97 17.03 -2.87
C LEU A 55 3.08 17.98 -3.34
N SER A 56 4.36 17.59 -3.23
CA SER A 56 5.47 18.41 -3.72
C SER A 56 5.44 18.58 -5.23
N MET A 57 5.10 17.53 -5.97
CA MET A 57 4.96 17.58 -7.42
C MET A 57 3.78 18.46 -7.88
N ILE A 58 2.69 18.52 -7.12
CA ILE A 58 1.56 19.43 -7.38
C ILE A 58 2.03 20.88 -7.31
N PHE A 59 2.75 21.26 -6.25
CA PHE A 59 3.32 22.62 -6.15
C PHE A 59 4.22 22.94 -7.35
N LEU A 60 5.09 22.01 -7.74
CA LEU A 60 5.95 22.19 -8.91
C LEU A 60 5.15 22.33 -10.21
N ALA A 61 4.12 21.52 -10.42
CA ALA A 61 3.26 21.61 -11.60
C ALA A 61 2.50 22.94 -11.65
N THR A 62 2.00 23.45 -10.51
CA THR A 62 1.36 24.78 -10.46
C THR A 62 2.33 25.91 -10.81
N TYR A 63 3.59 25.81 -10.37
CA TYR A 63 4.64 26.76 -10.76
C TYR A 63 4.89 26.72 -12.28
N TRP A 64 4.94 25.53 -12.90
CA TRP A 64 5.11 25.39 -14.34
C TRP A 64 3.96 25.96 -15.15
N ILE A 65 2.71 25.83 -14.68
CA ILE A 65 1.54 26.46 -15.31
C ILE A 65 1.73 27.98 -15.39
N MET A 66 2.14 28.61 -14.29
CA MET A 66 2.36 30.06 -14.24
C MET A 66 3.52 30.49 -15.14
N LYS A 67 4.60 29.70 -15.18
CA LYS A 67 5.79 29.99 -15.98
C LYS A 67 5.54 29.88 -17.49
N TYR A 68 4.79 28.86 -17.92
CA TYR A 68 4.58 28.54 -19.33
C TYR A 68 3.21 29.00 -19.86
N LYS A 69 2.57 29.96 -19.18
CA LYS A 69 1.24 30.49 -19.56
C LYS A 69 1.15 30.95 -21.02
N ASP A 70 2.24 31.48 -21.57
CA ASP A 70 2.29 32.03 -22.93
C ASP A 70 2.66 30.97 -23.99
N ASN A 71 3.07 29.76 -23.57
CA ASN A 71 3.43 28.65 -24.47
C ASN A 71 2.36 27.54 -24.39
N LEU A 72 1.39 27.58 -25.32
CA LEU A 72 0.23 26.69 -25.33
C LEU A 72 0.58 25.18 -25.21
N PRO A 73 1.55 24.62 -25.97
CA PRO A 73 1.95 23.22 -25.81
C PRO A 73 2.42 22.86 -24.40
N LEU A 74 3.29 23.70 -23.80
CA LEU A 74 3.83 23.44 -22.46
C LEU A 74 2.79 23.68 -21.37
N LEU A 75 1.90 24.65 -21.55
CA LEU A 75 0.76 24.89 -20.67
C LEU A 75 -0.15 23.66 -20.64
N PHE A 76 -0.48 23.09 -21.81
CA PHE A 76 -1.30 21.88 -21.90
C PHE A 76 -0.64 20.69 -21.18
N CYS A 77 0.66 20.46 -21.39
CA CYS A 77 1.40 19.43 -20.65
C CYS A 77 1.37 19.66 -19.13
N SER A 78 1.48 20.91 -18.69
CA SER A 78 1.46 21.28 -17.26
C SER A 78 0.08 21.04 -16.63
N ILE A 79 -1.00 21.39 -17.33
CA ILE A 79 -2.38 21.13 -16.88
C ILE A 79 -2.66 19.63 -16.84
N MET A 80 -2.28 18.89 -17.88
CA MET A 80 -2.41 17.43 -17.89
C MET A 80 -1.66 16.79 -16.72
N LEU A 81 -0.40 17.19 -16.48
CA LEU A 81 0.38 16.70 -15.36
C LEU A 81 -0.31 17.02 -14.03
N LEU A 82 -0.76 18.25 -13.82
CA LEU A 82 -1.47 18.66 -12.60
C LEU A 82 -2.72 17.82 -12.37
N SER A 83 -3.55 17.62 -13.41
CA SER A 83 -4.77 16.81 -13.31
C SER A 83 -4.47 15.36 -12.92
N ALA A 84 -3.43 14.75 -13.51
CA ALA A 84 -3.02 13.39 -13.20
C ALA A 84 -2.44 13.28 -11.77
N LEU A 85 -1.67 14.27 -11.33
CA LEU A 85 -1.13 14.34 -9.97
C LEU A 85 -2.23 14.49 -8.92
N LEU A 86 -3.21 15.37 -9.16
CA LEU A 86 -4.37 15.53 -8.28
C LEU A 86 -5.17 14.24 -8.15
N TYR A 87 -5.40 13.55 -9.28
CA TYR A 87 -6.09 12.27 -9.25
C TYR A 87 -5.30 11.21 -8.48
N ASN A 88 -3.98 11.11 -8.69
CA ASN A 88 -3.11 10.21 -7.93
C ASN A 88 -3.11 10.53 -6.43
N MET A 89 -3.12 11.81 -6.06
CA MET A 89 -3.23 12.24 -4.66
C MET A 89 -4.55 11.76 -4.03
N VAL A 90 -5.68 11.88 -4.74
CA VAL A 90 -6.97 11.36 -4.29
C VAL A 90 -6.92 9.84 -4.10
N LEU A 91 -6.25 9.11 -5.00
CA LEU A 91 -6.06 7.66 -4.86
C LEU A 91 -5.24 7.32 -3.61
N SER A 92 -4.10 7.99 -3.38
CA SER A 92 -3.27 7.78 -2.20
C SER A 92 -4.03 8.06 -0.90
N VAL A 93 -4.81 9.15 -0.84
CA VAL A 93 -5.66 9.46 0.32
C VAL A 93 -6.72 8.37 0.56
N LYS A 94 -7.37 7.87 -0.50
CA LYS A 94 -8.33 6.76 -0.38
C LYS A 94 -7.65 5.50 0.16
N LYS A 95 -6.45 5.14 -0.35
CA LYS A 95 -5.68 4.00 0.12
C LYS A 95 -5.28 4.15 1.59
N LEU A 96 -4.78 5.32 2.00
CA LEU A 96 -4.46 5.63 3.40
C LEU A 96 -5.67 5.43 4.31
N ARG A 97 -6.84 5.96 3.93
CA ARG A 97 -8.09 5.77 4.69
C ARG A 97 -8.44 4.28 4.87
N PHE A 98 -8.24 3.46 3.84
CA PHE A 98 -8.46 2.02 3.95
C PHE A 98 -7.51 1.36 4.96
N PHE A 99 -6.21 1.70 4.94
CA PHE A 99 -5.26 1.15 5.91
C PHE A 99 -5.58 1.56 7.36
N TYR A 100 -6.01 2.80 7.58
CA TYR A 100 -6.39 3.27 8.92
C TYR A 100 -7.72 2.69 9.43
N SER A 101 -8.58 2.15 8.55
CA SER A 101 -9.87 1.55 8.93
C SER A 101 -9.77 0.14 9.53
N ILE A 102 -8.58 -0.47 9.51
CA ILE A 102 -8.34 -1.81 10.07
C ILE A 102 -8.06 -1.67 11.58
N ASP A 103 -9.05 -2.04 12.39
CA ASP A 103 -8.86 -2.23 13.82
C ASP A 103 -8.29 -3.64 14.07
N TYR A 104 -7.02 -3.71 14.46
CA TYR A 104 -6.32 -4.96 14.71
C TYR A 104 -6.56 -5.56 16.09
N TYR A 105 -7.04 -4.78 17.07
CA TYR A 105 -7.07 -5.22 18.47
C TYR A 105 -8.47 -5.58 18.94
N ASN A 106 -9.51 -4.92 18.43
CA ASN A 106 -10.88 -5.15 18.89
C ASN A 106 -11.74 -5.97 17.92
N ALA A 107 -11.25 -6.20 16.71
CA ALA A 107 -11.99 -6.93 15.67
C ALA A 107 -11.89 -8.45 15.85
N ASP A 108 -12.97 -9.15 15.51
CA ASP A 108 -12.97 -10.60 15.36
C ASP A 108 -12.11 -11.03 14.15
N VAL A 109 -11.49 -12.21 14.21
CA VAL A 109 -10.56 -12.72 13.18
C VAL A 109 -11.24 -12.77 11.81
N ILE A 110 -12.52 -13.18 11.75
CA ILE A 110 -13.30 -13.24 10.51
C ILE A 110 -13.55 -11.84 9.95
N SER A 111 -13.90 -10.88 10.81
CA SER A 111 -14.08 -9.49 10.42
C SER A 111 -12.77 -8.83 9.94
N LEU A 112 -11.63 -9.26 10.50
CA LEU A 112 -10.33 -8.76 10.09
C LEU A 112 -9.89 -9.34 8.74
N GLN A 113 -10.12 -10.64 8.51
CA GLN A 113 -9.88 -11.27 7.20
C GLN A 113 -10.70 -10.62 6.09
N THR A 114 -11.99 -10.39 6.31
CA THR A 114 -12.87 -9.72 5.33
C THR A 114 -12.42 -8.29 5.04
N LYS A 115 -12.00 -7.53 6.07
CA LYS A 115 -11.40 -6.20 5.88
C LYS A 115 -10.10 -6.28 5.07
N VAL A 116 -9.16 -7.18 5.40
CA VAL A 116 -7.91 -7.34 4.66
C VAL A 116 -8.15 -7.71 3.19
N LEU A 117 -9.11 -8.60 2.91
CA LEU A 117 -9.53 -8.93 1.55
C LEU A 117 -10.12 -7.72 0.81
N SER A 118 -10.93 -6.91 1.48
CA SER A 118 -11.48 -5.68 0.90
C SER A 118 -10.38 -4.67 0.53
N VAL A 119 -9.35 -4.57 1.37
CA VAL A 119 -8.17 -3.73 1.14
C VAL A 119 -7.37 -4.25 -0.05
N LYS A 120 -7.11 -5.56 -0.13
CA LYS A 120 -6.45 -6.20 -1.29
C LYS A 120 -7.18 -5.89 -2.59
N ARG A 121 -8.50 -6.06 -2.63
CA ARG A 121 -9.32 -5.80 -3.82
C ARG A 121 -9.26 -4.32 -4.22
N SER A 122 -9.33 -3.42 -3.26
CA SER A 122 -9.25 -1.98 -3.49
C SER A 122 -7.87 -1.58 -4.02
N ILE A 123 -6.78 -2.10 -3.44
CA ILE A 123 -5.41 -1.86 -3.88
C ILE A 123 -5.21 -2.34 -5.32
N LEU A 124 -5.71 -3.51 -5.69
CA LEU A 124 -5.62 -4.01 -7.08
C LEU A 124 -6.35 -3.09 -8.07
N LYS A 125 -7.52 -2.58 -7.70
CA LYS A 125 -8.27 -1.61 -8.53
C LYS A 125 -7.47 -0.32 -8.71
N TYR A 126 -6.90 0.21 -7.63
CA TYR A 126 -6.09 1.44 -7.68
C TYR A 126 -4.77 1.26 -8.45
N ARG A 127 -4.13 0.10 -8.34
CA ARG A 127 -2.94 -0.25 -9.12
C ARG A 127 -3.21 -0.21 -10.62
N LYS A 128 -4.37 -0.73 -11.05
CA LYS A 128 -4.77 -0.67 -12.47
C LYS A 128 -4.90 0.78 -12.94
N THR A 129 -5.51 1.65 -12.13
CA THR A 129 -5.64 3.07 -12.48
C THR A 129 -4.30 3.81 -12.48
N GLU A 130 -3.40 3.51 -11.53
CA GLU A 130 -2.05 4.10 -11.48
C GLU A 130 -1.21 3.71 -12.69
N LEU A 131 -1.27 2.44 -13.12
CA LEU A 131 -0.56 1.99 -14.32
C LEU A 131 -1.06 2.66 -15.60
N ILE A 132 -2.35 2.99 -15.67
CA ILE A 132 -2.93 3.74 -16.81
C ILE A 132 -2.48 5.20 -16.80
N LEU A 133 -2.34 5.81 -15.61
CA LEU A 133 -1.90 7.21 -15.47
C LEU A 133 -0.40 7.40 -15.61
N LEU A 134 0.38 6.36 -15.32
CA LEU A 134 1.85 6.36 -15.41
C LEU A 134 2.37 6.95 -16.73
N PRO A 135 1.96 6.50 -17.94
CA PRO A 135 2.45 7.07 -19.20
C PRO A 135 2.14 8.56 -19.32
N ILE A 136 0.95 9.00 -18.91
CA ILE A 136 0.54 10.40 -18.96
C ILE A 136 1.45 11.23 -18.05
N THR A 137 1.62 10.82 -16.80
CA THR A 137 2.49 11.53 -15.83
C THR A 137 3.95 11.51 -16.24
N PHE A 138 4.45 10.40 -16.80
CA PHE A 138 5.84 10.25 -17.20
C PHE A 138 6.16 11.14 -18.41
N ILE A 139 5.33 11.09 -19.46
CA ILE A 139 5.56 11.86 -20.68
C ILE A 139 5.46 13.36 -20.39
N THR A 140 4.39 13.79 -19.71
CA THR A 140 4.19 15.22 -19.40
C THR A 140 5.27 15.76 -18.46
N SER A 141 5.66 15.02 -17.43
CA SER A 141 6.76 15.44 -16.56
C SER A 141 8.09 15.52 -17.30
N MET A 142 8.42 14.52 -18.13
CA MET A 142 9.67 14.53 -18.90
C MET A 142 9.76 15.73 -19.85
N VAL A 143 8.70 16.04 -20.60
CA VAL A 143 8.67 17.22 -21.49
C VAL A 143 8.94 18.52 -20.72
N LEU A 144 8.36 18.67 -19.53
CA LEU A 144 8.54 19.86 -18.70
C LEU A 144 9.94 19.90 -18.06
N PHE A 145 10.45 18.77 -17.59
CA PHE A 145 11.79 18.68 -17.01
C PHE A 145 12.89 18.96 -18.03
N THR A 146 12.79 18.42 -19.26
CA THR A 146 13.80 18.68 -20.30
C THR A 146 13.84 20.16 -20.68
N LYS A 147 12.68 20.82 -20.73
CA LYS A 147 12.60 22.27 -20.98
C LYS A 147 13.15 23.09 -19.81
N GLN A 148 12.88 22.66 -18.58
CA GLN A 148 13.27 23.40 -17.37
C GLN A 148 14.75 23.25 -17.03
N LEU A 149 15.32 22.05 -17.13
CA LEU A 149 16.69 21.75 -16.69
C LEU A 149 17.73 21.95 -17.78
N HIS A 150 17.39 21.59 -19.02
CA HIS A 150 18.35 21.59 -20.12
C HIS A 150 18.09 22.68 -21.15
N HIS A 151 17.00 23.45 -20.99
CA HIS A 151 16.52 24.41 -21.99
C HIS A 151 16.28 23.79 -23.37
N ILE A 152 16.12 22.46 -23.43
CA ILE A 152 15.90 21.70 -24.67
C ILE A 152 14.40 21.73 -24.98
N ASP A 153 14.06 22.24 -26.17
CA ASP A 153 12.71 22.12 -26.71
C ASP A 153 12.47 20.71 -27.23
N PHE A 154 11.47 20.04 -26.67
CA PHE A 154 11.12 18.69 -27.09
C PHE A 154 10.80 18.63 -28.59
N TRP A 155 10.11 19.65 -29.12
CA TRP A 155 9.72 19.67 -30.53
C TRP A 155 10.92 19.73 -31.48
N THR A 156 12.02 20.35 -31.04
CA THR A 156 13.26 20.46 -31.80
C THR A 156 14.05 19.14 -31.82
N TYR A 157 14.10 18.43 -30.67
CA TYR A 157 14.95 17.24 -30.50
C TYR A 157 14.16 15.91 -30.40
N LYS A 158 12.99 15.85 -31.05
CA LYS A 158 12.06 14.71 -30.97
C LYS A 158 12.70 13.36 -31.32
N SER A 159 13.63 13.32 -32.29
CA SER A 159 14.28 12.08 -32.74
C SER A 159 15.13 11.42 -31.66
N ILE A 160 15.72 12.19 -30.76
CA ILE A 160 16.53 11.71 -29.65
C ILE A 160 15.67 11.50 -28.40
N LEU A 161 14.76 12.43 -28.11
CA LEU A 161 13.96 12.41 -26.89
C LEU A 161 12.91 11.31 -26.88
N VAL A 162 12.30 10.98 -28.02
CA VAL A 162 11.27 9.93 -28.08
C VAL A 162 11.84 8.55 -27.69
N PRO A 163 12.96 8.06 -28.26
CA PRO A 163 13.59 6.82 -27.81
C PRO A 163 13.98 6.81 -26.32
N VAL A 164 14.48 7.93 -25.80
CA VAL A 164 14.82 8.05 -24.38
C VAL A 164 13.57 7.93 -23.51
N MET A 165 12.47 8.57 -23.91
CA MET A 165 11.20 8.48 -23.19
C MET A 165 10.60 7.08 -23.25
N THR A 166 10.66 6.37 -24.38
CA THR A 166 10.14 5.00 -24.46
C THR A 166 10.93 4.05 -23.55
N ILE A 167 12.26 4.14 -23.55
CA ILE A 167 13.11 3.36 -22.64
C ILE A 167 12.81 3.71 -21.18
N GLY A 168 12.73 4.99 -20.84
CA GLY A 168 12.43 5.45 -19.48
C GLY A 168 11.04 5.02 -19.01
N LEU A 169 10.05 4.98 -19.90
CA LEU A 169 8.70 4.51 -19.61
C LEU A 169 8.69 3.00 -19.34
N LEU A 170 9.41 2.20 -20.13
CA LEU A 170 9.56 0.75 -19.89
C LEU A 170 10.22 0.47 -18.53
N ILE A 171 11.28 1.20 -18.20
CA ILE A 171 11.96 1.09 -16.90
C ILE A 171 11.00 1.47 -15.77
N SER A 172 10.24 2.57 -15.93
CA SER A 172 9.27 3.02 -14.92
C SER A 172 8.14 2.01 -14.72
N PHE A 173 7.67 1.38 -15.80
CA PHE A 173 6.67 0.32 -15.75
C PHE A 173 7.19 -0.91 -15.02
N LEU A 174 8.40 -1.38 -15.34
CA LEU A 174 9.05 -2.49 -14.65
C LEU A 174 9.28 -2.20 -13.16
N GLY A 175 9.79 -1.01 -12.85
CA GLY A 175 10.01 -0.56 -11.47
C GLY A 175 8.71 -0.56 -10.67
N THR A 176 7.66 0.02 -11.24
CA THR A 176 6.31 0.05 -10.62
C THR A 176 5.76 -1.36 -10.43
N PHE A 177 5.95 -2.25 -11.40
CA PHE A 177 5.54 -3.64 -11.30
C PHE A 177 6.27 -4.38 -10.15
N LEU A 178 7.58 -4.20 -10.04
CA LEU A 178 8.40 -4.80 -8.97
C LEU A 178 8.01 -4.26 -7.59
N VAL A 179 7.91 -2.93 -7.46
CA VAL A 179 7.48 -2.28 -6.21
C VAL A 179 6.13 -2.83 -5.74
N ASN A 180 5.17 -2.93 -6.67
CA ASN A 180 3.86 -3.49 -6.35
C ASN A 180 3.95 -4.95 -5.88
N ARG A 181 4.75 -5.77 -6.55
CA ARG A 181 4.94 -7.18 -6.19
C ARG A 181 5.59 -7.35 -4.81
N PHE A 182 6.60 -6.56 -4.49
CA PHE A 182 7.38 -6.72 -3.25
C PHE A 182 6.75 -6.03 -2.04
N ILE A 183 6.15 -4.85 -2.23
CA ILE A 183 5.56 -4.06 -1.14
C ILE A 183 4.13 -4.49 -0.84
N TYR A 184 3.31 -4.79 -1.85
CA TYR A 184 1.91 -5.12 -1.63
C TYR A 184 1.67 -6.62 -1.65
N ASP A 185 1.93 -7.28 -2.79
CA ASP A 185 1.49 -8.67 -2.98
C ASP A 185 2.11 -9.61 -1.92
N LYS A 186 3.42 -9.52 -1.68
CA LYS A 186 4.09 -10.32 -0.64
C LYS A 186 3.61 -10.00 0.78
N LYS A 187 3.29 -8.74 1.09
CA LYS A 187 2.93 -8.31 2.45
C LYS A 187 1.48 -8.64 2.79
N ILE A 188 0.59 -8.46 1.83
CA ILE A 188 -0.81 -8.85 1.94
C ILE A 188 -0.91 -10.36 2.07
N MET A 189 -0.22 -11.13 1.21
CA MET A 189 -0.22 -12.60 1.29
C MET A 189 0.30 -13.11 2.64
N LYS A 190 1.37 -12.51 3.18
CA LYS A 190 1.87 -12.88 4.51
C LYS A 190 0.85 -12.59 5.61
N THR A 191 0.12 -11.49 5.49
CA THR A 191 -0.95 -11.13 6.45
C THR A 191 -2.12 -12.11 6.33
N GLU A 192 -2.52 -12.48 5.11
CA GLU A 192 -3.56 -13.50 4.87
C GLU A 192 -3.17 -14.84 5.51
N ASN A 193 -1.94 -15.31 5.33
CA ASN A 193 -1.45 -16.56 5.91
C ASN A 193 -1.48 -16.52 7.46
N LEU A 194 -1.00 -15.44 8.08
CA LEU A 194 -1.03 -15.28 9.55
C LEU A 194 -2.47 -15.29 10.10
N LEU A 195 -3.42 -14.72 9.36
CA LEU A 195 -4.82 -14.73 9.76
C LEU A 195 -5.47 -16.08 9.53
N GLN A 196 -5.04 -16.82 8.51
CA GLN A 196 -5.52 -18.16 8.25
C GLN A 196 -5.02 -19.16 9.29
N GLU A 197 -3.76 -19.04 9.73
CA GLU A 197 -3.23 -19.78 10.88
C GLU A 197 -4.08 -19.55 12.13
N LEU A 198 -4.41 -18.29 12.45
CA LEU A 198 -5.27 -17.97 13.59
C LEU A 198 -6.66 -18.61 13.48
N ARG A 199 -7.25 -18.63 12.29
CA ARG A 199 -8.55 -19.27 12.06
C ARG A 199 -8.49 -20.78 12.28
N ASN A 200 -7.44 -21.43 11.78
CA ASN A 200 -7.26 -22.87 11.94
C ASN A 200 -7.08 -23.25 13.41
N TYR A 201 -6.27 -22.49 14.17
CA TYR A 201 -6.12 -22.68 15.61
C TYR A 201 -7.46 -22.52 16.36
N GLN A 202 -8.28 -21.52 16.00
CA GLN A 202 -9.59 -21.36 16.63
C GLN A 202 -10.54 -22.52 16.32
N SER A 203 -10.47 -23.12 15.13
CA SER A 203 -11.30 -24.28 14.77
C SER A 203 -10.85 -25.61 15.36
N GLU A 204 -9.59 -25.73 15.79
CA GLU A 204 -9.06 -26.95 16.44
C GLU A 204 -9.31 -26.98 17.96
N VAL A 205 -9.52 -25.80 18.58
CA VAL A 205 -9.71 -25.64 20.03
C VAL A 205 -11.19 -25.62 20.44
N LEU A 206 -12.10 -25.34 19.48
CA LEU A 206 -13.57 -25.37 19.64
C LEU A 206 -14.13 -26.75 19.27
#